data_AF-A0A6C0JJ13-F1
#
_entry.id   AF-A0A6C0JJ13-F1
#
_cell.length_a   1.000
_cell.length_b   1.000
_cell.length_c   1.000
_cell.angle_alpha   90.00
_cell.angle_beta   90.00
_cell.angle_gamma   90.00
#
_symmetry.space_group_name_H-M   'P 1'
#
loop_
_entity.id
_entity.type
_entity.pdbx_description
1 polymer ?
#
loop_
_entity_poly.entity_id
_entity_poly.type
_entity_poly.pdbx_seq_one_letter_code
_entity_poly.pdbx_strand_id
1 'polypeptide(L)'
;MNTDNVIAGIAFGIGFIQMYQDLIKTEKVDEKSKNAVLLSILASCLWLTYQSRKYGMNFTVAYTGIGLAIQVYILNKILIKESENLPDLPNLNKLF
;
A
#
# COMPACT_ATOMS: atom_id res chain seq x y z
N MET A 1 20.60 11.14 -15.33
CA MET A 1 19.70 10.12 -14.75
C MET A 1 20.31 8.76 -15.01
N ASN A 2 20.47 7.93 -13.98
CA ASN A 2 21.01 6.57 -14.16
C ASN A 2 19.87 5.66 -14.65
N THR A 3 20.06 4.97 -15.77
CA THR A 3 19.06 4.10 -16.42
C THR A 3 18.53 3.03 -15.46
N ASP A 4 19.39 2.58 -14.53
CA ASP A 4 19.05 1.64 -13.46
C ASP A 4 17.90 2.12 -12.56
N ASN A 5 17.86 3.43 -12.24
CA ASN A 5 16.80 4.01 -11.41
C ASN A 5 15.46 4.09 -12.14
N VAL A 6 15.50 4.27 -13.46
CA VAL A 6 14.30 4.28 -14.31
C VAL A 6 13.71 2.86 -14.39
N ILE A 7 14.58 1.86 -14.59
CA ILE A 7 14.18 0.45 -14.63
C ILE A 7 13.60 0.01 -13.28
N ALA A 8 14.25 0.38 -12.17
CA ALA A 8 13.75 0.09 -10.82
C ALA A 8 12.39 0.75 -10.56
N GLY A 9 12.18 1.99 -10.99
CA GLY A 9 10.90 2.68 -10.87
C GLY A 9 9.78 2.01 -11.68
N ILE A 10 10.08 1.58 -12.91
CA ILE A 10 9.13 0.85 -13.76
C ILE A 10 8.78 -0.51 -13.14
N ALA A 11 9.76 -1.27 -12.65
CA ALA A 11 9.54 -2.56 -12.00
C ALA A 11 8.67 -2.44 -10.74
N PHE A 12 8.93 -1.42 -9.90
CA PHE A 12 8.08 -1.11 -8.75
C PHE A 12 6.65 -0.76 -9.19
N GLY A 13 6.49 0.08 -10.22
CA GLY A 13 5.18 0.46 -10.76
C GLY A 13 4.37 -0.74 -11.26
N ILE A 14 5.01 -1.67 -11.98
CA ILE A 14 4.36 -2.90 -12.45
C ILE A 14 3.91 -3.78 -11.27
N GLY A 15 4.76 -3.95 -10.25
CA GLY A 15 4.41 -4.69 -9.04
C GLY A 15 3.19 -4.09 -8.30
N PHE A 16 3.06 -2.75 -8.28
CA PHE A 16 1.89 -2.08 -7.71
C PHE A 16 0.61 -2.31 -8.51
N ILE A 17 0.68 -2.24 -9.84
CA ILE A 17 -0.49 -2.46 -10.70
C ILE A 17 -0.98 -3.89 -10.54
N GLN A 18 -0.07 -4.87 -10.49
CA GLN A 18 -0.41 -6.27 -10.29
C GLN A 18 -1.11 -6.49 -8.94
N MET A 19 -0.59 -5.89 -7.86
CA MET A 19 -1.21 -5.95 -6.54
C MET A 19 -2.60 -5.28 -6.52
N TYR A 20 -2.79 -4.16 -7.21
CA TYR A 20 -4.08 -3.47 -7.32
C TYR A 20 -5.13 -4.31 -8.06
N GLN A 21 -4.74 -4.97 -9.15
CA GLN A 21 -5.62 -5.84 -9.92
C GLN A 21 -6.06 -7.06 -9.11
N ASP A 22 -5.15 -7.68 -8.35
CA ASP A 22 -5.47 -8.82 -7.48
C ASP A 22 -6.44 -8.45 -6.36
N LEU A 23 -6.34 -7.23 -5.83
CA LEU A 23 -7.23 -6.69 -4.81
C LEU A 23 -8.64 -6.38 -5.34
N ILE A 24 -8.75 -5.90 -6.58
CA ILE A 24 -10.06 -5.61 -7.20
C ILE A 24 -10.75 -6.89 -7.66
N LYS A 25 -10.01 -7.84 -8.24
CA LYS A 25 -10.57 -9.10 -8.74
C LYS A 25 -11.05 -10.02 -7.63
N THR A 26 -10.46 -9.94 -6.45
CA THR A 26 -10.88 -10.77 -5.33
C THR A 26 -12.03 -10.06 -4.61
N GLU A 27 -13.26 -10.52 -4.84
CA GLU A 27 -14.47 -9.98 -4.20
C GLU A 27 -14.36 -9.98 -2.67
N LYS A 28 -13.56 -10.90 -2.12
CA LYS A 28 -13.06 -10.93 -0.74
C LYS A 28 -11.68 -10.28 -0.69
N VAL A 29 -11.60 -9.07 -0.13
CA VAL A 29 -10.31 -8.52 0.28
C VAL A 29 -9.82 -9.37 1.45
N ASP A 30 -8.99 -10.36 1.15
CA ASP A 30 -8.49 -11.34 2.12
C ASP A 30 -7.54 -10.66 3.12
N GLU A 31 -7.60 -11.05 4.40
CA GLU A 31 -6.72 -10.51 5.47
C GLU A 31 -5.23 -10.64 5.10
N LYS A 32 -4.89 -11.68 4.34
CA LYS A 32 -3.55 -11.92 3.79
C LYS A 32 -3.09 -10.78 2.88
N SER A 33 -4.00 -10.20 2.10
CA SER A 33 -3.71 -9.07 1.21
C SER A 33 -3.49 -7.79 2.01
N LYS A 34 -4.26 -7.55 3.07
CA LYS A 34 -4.06 -6.43 4.01
C LYS A 34 -2.68 -6.50 4.66
N ASN A 35 -2.30 -7.67 5.18
CA ASN A 35 -1.01 -7.88 5.82
C ASN A 35 0.16 -7.70 4.84
N ALA A 36 0.02 -8.15 3.59
CA ALA A 36 1.01 -7.93 2.54
C ALA A 36 1.20 -6.43 2.23
N VAL A 37 0.10 -5.66 2.13
CA VAL A 37 0.16 -4.21 1.92
C VAL A 37 0.81 -3.49 3.11
N LEU A 38 0.51 -3.88 4.34
CA LEU A 38 1.14 -3.32 5.54
C LEU A 38 2.65 -3.58 5.58
N LEU A 39 3.09 -4.80 5.29
CA LEU A 39 4.51 -5.15 5.19
C LEU A 39 5.22 -4.35 4.08
N SER A 40 4.53 -4.15 2.94
CA SER A 40 5.00 -3.34 1.82
C SER A 40 5.18 -1.86 2.19
N ILE A 41 4.26 -1.28 2.96
CA ILE A 41 4.37 0.09 3.50
C ILE A 41 5.56 0.19 4.44
N LEU A 42 5.71 -0.76 5.37
CA LEU A 42 6.84 -0.77 6.31
C LEU A 42 8.18 -0.85 5.56
N ALA A 43 8.31 -1.78 4.61
CA ALA A 43 9.51 -1.91 3.79
C ALA A 43 9.82 -0.62 3.03
N SER A 44 8.79 0.03 2.47
CA SER A 44 8.93 1.29 1.72
C SER A 44 9.33 2.46 2.63
N CYS A 45 8.81 2.53 3.86
CA CYS A 45 9.23 3.50 4.88
C CYS A 45 10.70 3.31 5.27
N LEU A 46 11.13 2.06 5.51
CA LEU A 46 12.51 1.74 5.82
C LEU A 46 13.44 2.12 4.65
N TRP A 47 13.01 1.79 3.43
CA TRP A 47 13.75 2.10 2.21
C TRP A 47 13.87 3.60 1.96
N LEU A 48 12.77 4.34 2.12
CA LEU A 48 12.75 5.79 1.98
C LEU A 48 13.64 6.46 3.03
N THR A 49 13.63 5.96 4.27
CA THR A 49 14.53 6.43 5.33
C THR A 49 15.99 6.19 4.97
N TYR A 50 16.33 4.98 4.52
CA TYR A 50 17.69 4.63 4.10
C TYR A 50 18.15 5.49 2.92
N GLN A 51 17.33 5.62 1.88
CA GLN A 51 17.68 6.39 0.69
C GLN A 51 17.81 7.88 0.99
N SER A 52 16.91 8.44 1.79
CA SER A 52 16.97 9.85 2.20
C SER A 52 18.26 10.14 2.99
N ARG A 53 18.68 9.22 3.87
CA ARG A 53 19.93 9.36 4.63
C ARG A 53 21.19 9.17 3.79
N LYS A 54 21.19 8.19 2.88
CA LYS A 54 22.38 7.82 2.11
C LYS A 54 22.61 8.70 0.89
N TYR A 55 21.55 9.08 0.21
CA TYR A 55 21.62 9.78 -1.07
C TYR A 55 21.10 11.22 -1.00
N GLY A 56 20.44 11.61 0.09
CA GLY A 56 19.76 12.91 0.16
C GLY A 56 18.46 12.92 -0.65
N MET A 57 17.90 14.11 -0.85
CA MET A 57 16.61 14.31 -1.51
C MET A 57 16.75 14.23 -3.04
N ASN A 58 16.86 13.00 -3.55
CA ASN A 58 17.05 12.70 -4.96
C ASN A 58 15.77 12.17 -5.62
N PHE A 59 15.78 12.07 -6.96
CA PHE A 59 14.68 11.53 -7.78
C PHE A 59 14.14 10.18 -7.27
N THR A 60 15.00 9.41 -6.64
CA THR A 60 14.70 8.12 -6.04
C THR A 60 13.87 8.19 -4.75
N VAL A 61 14.10 9.21 -3.92
CA VAL A 61 13.25 9.50 -2.77
C VAL A 61 11.86 9.97 -3.23
N ALA A 62 11.80 10.74 -4.31
CA ALA A 62 10.54 11.24 -4.86
C ALA A 62 9.61 10.12 -5.37
N TYR A 63 10.09 9.20 -6.23
CA TYR A 63 9.25 8.11 -6.71
C TYR A 63 8.89 7.11 -5.61
N THR A 64 9.77 6.90 -4.64
CA THR A 64 9.48 6.04 -3.48
C THR A 64 8.36 6.66 -2.63
N GLY A 65 8.36 7.99 -2.46
CA GLY A 65 7.28 8.72 -1.78
C GLY A 65 5.93 8.58 -2.50
N ILE A 66 5.92 8.69 -3.83
CA ILE A 66 4.71 8.49 -4.65
C ILE A 66 4.20 7.04 -4.50
N GLY A 67 5.10 6.05 -4.59
CA GLY A 67 4.74 4.65 -4.38
C GLY A 67 4.13 4.38 -3.01
N LEU A 68 4.67 5.02 -1.97
CA LEU A 68 4.16 4.91 -0.60
C LEU A 68 2.76 5.55 -0.45
N ALA A 69 2.51 6.69 -1.10
CA ALA A 69 1.17 7.29 -1.13
C ALA A 69 0.13 6.36 -1.80
N ILE A 70 0.52 5.69 -2.89
CA ILE A 70 -0.34 4.69 -3.56
C ILE A 70 -0.61 3.50 -2.64
N GLN A 71 0.40 2.97 -1.95
CA GLN A 71 0.22 1.87 -0.98
C GLN A 71 -0.77 2.23 0.13
N VAL A 72 -0.68 3.46 0.67
CA VAL A 72 -1.60 3.95 1.70
C VAL A 72 -3.02 4.08 1.15
N TYR A 73 -3.19 4.56 -0.08
CA TYR A 73 -4.51 4.62 -0.73
C TYR A 73 -5.12 3.21 -0.89
N ILE A 74 -4.32 2.25 -1.32
CA ILE A 74 -4.74 0.84 -1.44
C ILE A 74 -5.16 0.29 -0.08
N LEU A 75 -4.37 0.53 0.97
CA LEU A 75 -4.72 0.10 2.33
C LEU A 75 -6.03 0.74 2.80
N ASN A 76 -6.25 2.03 2.51
CA ASN A 76 -7.49 2.71 2.85
C ASN A 76 -8.72 2.06 2.17
N LYS A 77 -8.60 1.71 0.88
CA LYS A 77 -9.65 0.98 0.16
C LYS A 77 -9.95 -0.39 0.77
N ILE A 78 -8.91 -1.12 1.16
CA ILE A 78 -9.03 -2.40 1.87
C ILE A 78 -9.82 -2.24 3.17
N LEU A 79 -9.45 -1.25 4.00
CA LEU A 79 -10.08 -1.01 5.30
C LEU A 79 -11.54 -0.55 5.19
N ILE A 80 -11.86 0.31 4.21
CA ILE A 80 -13.25 0.72 3.95
C ILE A 80 -14.10 -0.49 3.56
N LYS A 81 -13.61 -1.32 2.64
CA LYS A 81 -14.33 -2.51 2.20
C LYS A 81 -14.49 -3.54 3.32
N GLU A 82 -13.49 -3.68 4.20
CA GLU A 82 -13.62 -4.51 5.42
C GLU A 82 -14.71 -3.96 6.36
N SER A 83 -14.73 -2.64 6.59
CA SER A 83 -15.74 -1.98 7.43
C SER A 83 -17.16 -2.13 6.88
N GLU A 84 -17.35 -2.10 5.56
CA GLU A 84 -18.66 -2.28 4.92
C GLU A 84 -19.18 -3.73 4.99
N ASN A 85 -18.26 -4.71 5.14
CA ASN A 85 -18.61 -6.13 5.25
C ASN A 85 -18.75 -6.61 6.70
N LEU A 86 -18.55 -5.74 7.70
CA LEU A 86 -18.84 -6.06 9.10
C LEU A 86 -20.37 -6.11 9.30
N PRO A 87 -20.92 -7.17 9.90
CA PRO A 87 -22.33 -7.19 10.27
C PRO A 87 -22.60 -6.04 11.23
N ASP A 88 -23.69 -5.31 10.99
CA ASP A 88 -24.16 -4.20 11.81
C ASP A 88 -24.15 -4.66 13.29
N LEU A 89 -23.26 -4.07 14.10
CA LEU A 89 -23.14 -4.45 15.51
C LEU A 89 -24.52 -4.24 16.14
N PRO A 90 -25.09 -5.25 16.83
CA PRO A 90 -26.42 -5.11 17.42
C PRO A 90 -26.43 -3.87 18.29
N ASN A 91 -27.33 -2.95 17.97
CA ASN A 91 -27.48 -1.69 18.67
C ASN A 91 -27.67 -1.99 20.17
N LEU A 92 -26.63 -1.72 20.97
CA LEU A 92 -26.58 -2.03 22.40
C LEU A 92 -27.69 -1.34 23.20
N ASN A 93 -28.35 -0.32 22.64
CA ASN A 93 -29.54 0.31 23.25
C ASN A 93 -30.81 -0.55 23.17
N LYS A 94 -30.79 -1.72 22.51
CA LYS A 94 -31.91 -2.69 22.53
C LYS A 94 -31.72 -3.81 23.56
N LEU A 95 -30.60 -3.83 24.27
CA LEU A 95 -30.22 -4.88 25.23
C LEU A 95 -30.33 -4.45 26.70
N PHE A 96 -30.76 -3.21 26.97
CA PHE A 96 -31.02 -2.66 28.30
C PHE A 96 -32.42 -2.06 28.37
#